data_AF-A0A447N358-F1
#
_entry.id   AF-A0A447N358-F1
#
_cell.length_a   1.000
_cell.length_b   1.000
_cell.length_c   1.000
_cell.angle_alpha   90.00
_cell.angle_beta   90.00
_cell.angle_gamma   90.00
#
_symmetry.space_group_name_H-M   'P 1'
#
loop_
_entity.id
_entity.type
_entity.pdbx_description
1 polymer ?
#
loop_
_entity_poly.entity_id
_entity_poly.type
_entity_poly.pdbx_seq_one_letter_code
_entity_poly.pdbx_strand_id
1 'polypeptide(L)' 'MIIGTAGFTAMLCVMALEDAGIRPQDGEVVVTGASGGVGSTAVALLA' A
#
# COMPACT_ATOMS: atom_id res chain seq x y z
N MET A 1 -6.56 -15.89 -8.39
CA MET A 1 -6.00 -15.58 -7.05
C MET A 1 -4.85 -14.58 -7.23
N ILE A 2 -5.14 -13.37 -7.71
CA ILE A 2 -4.07 -12.43 -8.11
C ILE A 2 -3.63 -11.50 -6.98
N ILE A 3 -4.55 -11.21 -6.05
CA ILE A 3 -4.28 -10.35 -4.90
C ILE A 3 -3.81 -11.20 -3.71
N GLY A 4 -4.55 -12.26 -3.34
CA GLY A 4 -4.10 -13.26 -2.36
C GLY A 4 -3.49 -12.66 -1.09
N THR A 5 -2.43 -13.29 -0.58
CA THR A 5 -1.67 -12.78 0.57
C THR A 5 -0.99 -11.43 0.26
N ALA A 6 -0.59 -11.20 -0.99
CA ALA A 6 0.15 -10.00 -1.36
C ALA A 6 -0.68 -8.72 -1.18
N GLY A 7 -1.92 -8.71 -1.67
CA GLY A 7 -2.78 -7.56 -1.48
C GLY A 7 -3.48 -7.53 -0.13
N PHE A 8 -3.65 -8.67 0.54
CA PHE A 8 -4.00 -8.67 1.97
C PHE A 8 -2.94 -7.90 2.77
N THR A 9 -1.66 -8.22 2.59
CA THR A 9 -0.56 -7.48 3.21
C THR A 9 -0.51 -6.03 2.74
N ALA A 10 -0.73 -5.74 1.45
CA ALA A 10 -0.75 -4.36 0.96
C ALA A 10 -1.82 -3.52 1.69
N MET A 11 -3.04 -4.06 1.87
CA MET A 11 -4.09 -3.34 2.58
C MET A 11 -3.77 -3.17 4.07
N LEU A 12 -3.17 -4.18 4.73
CA LEU A 12 -2.69 -4.02 6.11
C LEU A 12 -1.66 -2.90 6.23
N CYS A 13 -0.76 -2.75 5.25
CA CYS A 13 0.20 -1.64 5.22
C CYS A 13 -0.51 -0.29 5.06
N VAL A 14 -1.51 -0.18 4.18
CA VAL A 14 -2.30 1.06 4.00
C VAL A 14 -3.06 1.42 5.27
N MET A 15 -3.74 0.46 5.89
CA MET A 15 -4.44 0.66 7.16
C MET A 15 -3.50 1.12 8.27
N ALA A 16 -2.28 0.58 8.33
CA ALA A 16 -1.29 1.05 9.30
C ALA A 16 -0.88 2.53 9.09
N LEU A 17 -0.88 3.02 7.85
CA LEU A 17 -0.66 4.45 7.56
C LEU A 17 -1.87 5.29 8.01
N GLU A 18 -3.09 4.81 7.74
CA GLU A 18 -4.34 5.47 8.17
C GLU A 18 -4.44 5.53 9.71
N ASP A 19 -4.13 4.43 10.41
CA ASP A 19 -4.10 4.34 11.87
C ASP A 19 -3.03 5.25 12.48
N ALA A 20 -1.92 5.49 11.77
CA ALA A 20 -0.90 6.47 12.13
C ALA A 20 -1.32 7.92 11.83
N GLY A 21 -2.51 8.13 11.26
CA GLY A 21 -3.05 9.45 10.94
C GLY A 21 -2.45 10.08 9.68
N ILE A 22 -1.78 9.31 8.83
CA ILE A 22 -1.20 9.79 7.58
C ILE A 22 -2.32 10.01 6.56
N ARG A 23 -2.32 11.19 5.95
CA ARG A 23 -3.32 11.62 4.97
C ARG A 23 -2.62 11.97 3.66
N PRO A 24 -3.34 11.97 2.52
CA PRO A 24 -2.77 12.31 1.22
C PRO A 24 -2.05 13.68 1.18
N GLN A 25 -2.51 14.66 1.97
CA GLN A 25 -1.86 15.97 2.08
C GLN A 25 -0.55 15.99 2.88
N ASP A 26 -0.20 14.93 3.59
CA ASP A 26 0.99 14.91 4.46
C ASP A 26 2.29 14.60 3.67
N GLY A 27 2.17 14.32 2.36
CA GLY A 27 3.29 14.16 1.43
C GLY A 27 3.18 12.91 0.55
N GLU A 28 4.21 12.67 -0.26
CA GLU A 28 4.27 11.49 -1.11
C GLU A 28 4.58 10.21 -0.31
N VAL A 29 3.91 9.10 -0.65
CA VAL A 29 4.18 7.78 -0.07
C VAL A 29 5.15 7.01 -0.97
N VAL A 30 6.30 6.61 -0.41
CA VAL A 30 7.29 5.80 -1.12
C VAL A 30 6.93 4.32 -0.99
N VAL A 31 6.76 3.63 -2.12
CA VAL A 31 6.55 2.17 -2.18
C VAL A 31 7.79 1.48 -2.74
N THR A 32 8.52 0.76 -1.88
CA THR A 32 9.67 -0.05 -2.32
C THR A 32 9.22 -1.35 -2.97
N GLY A 33 9.94 -1.81 -4.00
CA GLY A 33 9.59 -3.07 -4.70
C GLY A 33 8.26 -2.99 -5.45
N ALA A 34 7.92 -1.80 -5.99
CA ALA A 34 6.64 -1.50 -6.63
C ALA A 34 6.26 -2.41 -7.82
N SER A 35 7.21 -3.13 -8.42
CA SER A 35 6.93 -4.11 -9.49
C SER A 35 6.55 -5.52 -8.98
N GLY A 36 6.69 -5.78 -7.68
CA GLY A 36 6.34 -7.06 -7.05
C GLY A 36 4.85 -7.12 -6.66
N GLY A 37 4.38 -8.27 -6.17
CA GLY A 37 2.95 -8.48 -5.87
C GLY A 37 2.38 -7.51 -4.83
N VAL A 38 3.08 -7.31 -3.70
CA VAL A 38 2.62 -6.38 -2.64
C VAL A 38 2.76 -4.95 -3.12
N GLY A 39 3.94 -4.59 -3.65
CA GLY A 39 4.26 -3.23 -4.07
C GLY A 39 3.32 -2.72 -5.17
N SER A 40 3.07 -3.53 -6.21
CA SER A 40 2.16 -3.15 -7.30
C SER A 40 0.72 -2.95 -6.81
N THR A 41 0.28 -3.79 -5.87
CA THR A 41 -1.05 -3.64 -5.25
C THR A 41 -1.10 -2.40 -4.36
N ALA A 42 -0.07 -2.14 -3.57
CA ALA A 42 0.03 -0.95 -2.71
C ALA A 42 0.02 0.34 -3.56
N VAL A 43 0.73 0.38 -4.68
CA VAL A 43 0.68 1.50 -5.63
C VAL A 43 -0.73 1.67 -6.19
N ALA A 44 -1.42 0.58 -6.59
CA ALA A 44 -2.78 0.68 -7.10
C ALA A 44 -3.82 1.13 -6.04
N LEU A 45 -3.56 0.88 -4.76
CA LEU A 45 -4.42 1.32 -3.64
C LEU A 45 -4.17 2.77 -3.23
N LEU A 46 -2.91 3.23 -3.34
CA LEU A 46 -2.46 4.57 -2.91
C LEU A 46 -2.46 5.61 -4.04
N ALA A 47 -2.68 5.19 -5.30
CA ALA A 47 -2.83 6.07 -6.46
C ALA A 47 -4.18 6.80 -6.45
#